data_AF-A0A8C8GVD2-F1
#
_entry.id   AF-A0A8C8GVD2-F1
#
_cell.length_a   1.000
_cell.length_b   1.000
_cell.length_c   1.000
_cell.angle_alpha   90.00
_cell.angle_beta   90.00
_cell.angle_gamma   90.00
#
_symmetry.space_group_name_H-M   'P 1'
#
loop_
_entity.id
_entity.type
_entity.pdbx_description
1 polymer ?
#
loop_
_entity_poly.entity_id
_entity_poly.type
_entity_poly.pdbx_seq_one_letter_code
_entity_poly.pdbx_strand_id
1 'polypeptide(L)' 'MSRNYMSKYDEMRKGDYLMSNNHKWKACFHVCDNKMIWQTKCPVSGGCAMMCRIWLCNDGTMVVERDGEEVWSSNNE' A
#
# COMPACT_ATOMS: atom_id res chain seq x y z
N MET A 1 -3.53 -10.79 12.43
CA MET A 1 -3.39 -11.77 11.34
C MET A 1 -2.67 -11.08 10.19
N SER A 2 -1.48 -11.55 9.79
CA SER A 2 -0.80 -11.03 8.61
C SER A 2 -1.30 -11.75 7.36
N ARG A 3 -1.70 -11.02 6.32
CA ARG A 3 -2.10 -11.59 5.02
C ARG A 3 -0.92 -11.53 4.03
N ASN A 4 -0.94 -12.39 3.03
CA ASN A 4 0.09 -12.46 1.97
C ASN A 4 -0.42 -11.96 0.60
N TYR A 5 -1.70 -11.59 0.51
CA TYR A 5 -2.34 -11.04 -0.69
C TYR A 5 -3.27 -9.89 -0.32
N MET A 6 -3.61 -9.08 -1.32
CA MET A 6 -4.71 -8.11 -1.29
C MET A 6 -5.80 -8.63 -2.22
N SER A 7 -7.02 -8.71 -1.71
CA SER A 7 -8.20 -8.99 -2.51
C SER A 7 -8.96 -7.72 -2.85
N LYS A 8 -9.98 -7.85 -3.69
CA LYS A 8 -10.81 -6.73 -4.10
C LYS A 8 -11.41 -6.02 -2.87
N TYR A 9 -11.33 -4.69 -2.85
CA TYR A 9 -11.75 -3.83 -1.73
C TYR A 9 -10.99 -4.03 -0.42
N ASP A 10 -9.95 -4.87 -0.38
CA ASP A 10 -9.05 -4.85 0.76
C ASP A 10 -8.39 -3.47 0.83
N GLU A 11 -8.29 -2.97 2.04
CA GLU A 11 -7.72 -1.68 2.36
C GLU A 11 -6.56 -1.91 3.31
N MET A 12 -5.40 -1.33 2.98
CA MET A 12 -4.27 -1.25 3.90
C MET A 12 -4.22 0.14 4.51
N ARG A 13 -4.06 0.21 5.82
CA ARG A 13 -3.92 1.43 6.61
C ARG A 13 -2.53 1.52 7.23
N LYS A 14 -2.30 2.59 7.98
CA LYS A 14 -1.03 2.84 8.66
C LYS A 14 -0.62 1.63 9.53
N GLY A 15 0.54 1.07 9.20
CA GLY A 15 1.13 -0.05 9.92
C GLY A 15 0.74 -1.42 9.38
N ASP A 16 -0.17 -1.49 8.41
CA ASP A 16 -0.49 -2.74 7.72
C ASP A 16 0.64 -3.14 6.77
N TYR A 17 0.80 -4.44 6.61
CA TYR A 17 1.81 -5.04 5.75
C TYR A 17 1.31 -6.37 5.21
N LEU A 18 1.82 -6.75 4.04
CA LEU A 18 1.73 -8.12 3.58
C LEU A 18 2.93 -8.90 4.10
N MET A 19 2.73 -10.17 4.43
CA MET A 19 3.77 -11.08 4.89
C MET A 19 3.79 -12.32 4.02
N SER A 20 4.98 -12.72 3.57
CA SER A 20 5.14 -13.95 2.80
C SER A 20 4.76 -15.18 3.63
N ASN A 21 4.37 -16.27 2.96
CA ASN A 21 3.97 -17.53 3.63
C ASN A 21 5.06 -18.14 4.51
N ASN A 22 6.33 -17.86 4.19
CA ASN A 22 7.47 -18.32 4.98
C ASN A 22 7.84 -17.36 6.14
N HIS A 23 7.07 -16.29 6.34
CA HIS A 23 7.27 -15.26 7.37
C HIS A 23 8.61 -14.52 7.33
N LYS A 24 9.38 -14.65 6.24
CA LYS A 24 10.70 -13.99 6.08
C LYS A 24 10.61 -12.60 5.48
N TRP A 25 9.57 -12.32 4.70
CA TRP A 25 9.44 -11.08 3.95
C TRP A 25 8.18 -10.35 4.37
N LYS A 26 8.32 -9.04 4.58
CA LYS A 26 7.21 -8.12 4.74
C LYS A 26 7.21 -7.19 3.54
N ALA A 27 6.04 -6.87 3.00
CA ALA A 27 5.87 -5.81 2.02
C ALA A 27 5.06 -4.69 2.68
N CYS A 28 5.68 -3.53 2.76
CA CYS A 28 5.10 -2.33 3.32
C CYS A 28 4.94 -1.28 2.24
N PHE A 29 3.74 -0.72 2.19
CA PHE A 29 3.33 0.24 1.18
C PHE A 29 3.10 1.60 1.85
N HIS A 30 3.60 2.65 1.23
CA HIS A 30 3.47 4.02 1.73
C HIS A 30 3.62 5.01 0.58
N VAL A 31 3.14 6.24 0.80
CA VAL A 31 3.27 7.30 -0.19
C VAL A 31 4.23 8.37 0.34
N CYS A 32 5.25 8.68 -0.45
CA CYS A 32 6.17 9.77 -0.18
C CYS A 32 6.23 10.68 -1.42
N ASP A 33 6.17 11.99 -1.24
CA ASP A 33 6.20 12.97 -2.33
C ASP A 33 5.22 12.63 -3.49
N ASN A 34 4.00 12.23 -3.14
CA ASN A 34 2.95 11.77 -4.07
C ASN A 34 3.34 10.60 -4.98
N LYS A 35 4.35 9.84 -4.60
CA LYS A 35 4.74 8.60 -5.27
C LYS A 35 4.44 7.41 -4.39
N MET A 36 3.91 6.37 -5.02
CA MET A 36 3.74 5.09 -4.38
C MET A 36 5.10 4.42 -4.19
N ILE A 37 5.42 4.00 -2.96
CA ILE A 37 6.66 3.31 -2.62
C ILE A 37 6.32 2.00 -1.91
N TRP A 38 7.01 0.94 -2.32
CA TRP A 38 7.01 -0.34 -1.61
C TRP A 38 8.42 -0.68 -1.15
N GLN A 39 8.52 -1.27 0.05
CA GLN A 39 9.80 -1.74 0.57
C GLN A 39 9.63 -2.85 1.61
N THR A 40 10.71 -3.58 1.86
CA THR A 40 10.72 -4.70 2.82
C THR A 40 10.90 -4.27 4.28
N LYS A 41 11.48 -3.09 4.50
CA LYS A 41 11.61 -2.47 5.83
C LYS A 41 10.53 -1.42 6.02
N CYS A 42 9.48 -1.78 6.75
CA CYS A 42 8.39 -0.86 7.05
C CYS A 42 8.92 0.40 7.77
N PRO A 43 8.73 1.60 7.20
CA PRO A 43 9.22 2.82 7.83
C PRO A 43 8.36 3.09 9.08
N VAL A 44 9.01 3.41 10.20
CA VAL A 44 8.31 3.51 11.50
C VAL A 44 7.64 4.88 11.68
N SER A 45 8.19 5.92 11.08
CA SER A 45 7.64 7.28 11.04
C SER A 45 8.73 8.18 10.47
N GLY A 46 8.52 8.80 9.31
CA GLY A 46 9.47 9.74 8.76
C GLY A 46 8.99 10.28 7.43
N GLY A 47 8.39 11.48 7.46
CA GLY A 47 8.01 12.30 6.29
C GLY A 47 6.92 11.74 5.37
N CYS A 48 6.92 10.45 5.09
CA CYS A 48 6.02 9.78 4.18
C CYS A 48 4.72 9.41 4.89
N ALA A 49 3.58 9.64 4.23
CA ALA A 49 2.28 9.28 4.78
C ALA A 49 2.10 7.77 4.67
N MET A 50 1.97 7.12 5.83
CA MET A 50 1.43 5.76 5.94
C MET A 50 -0.11 5.74 5.93
N MET A 51 -0.76 6.91 5.95
CA MET A 51 -2.22 7.04 5.88
C MET A 51 -2.66 7.22 4.43
N CYS A 52 -2.44 6.19 3.61
CA CYS A 52 -2.98 6.14 2.27
C CYS A 52 -3.83 4.89 2.15
N ARG A 53 -4.99 5.05 1.54
CA ARG A 53 -5.89 3.95 1.23
C ARG A 53 -5.44 3.35 -0.09
N ILE A 54 -5.11 2.08 -0.07
CA ILE A 54 -4.76 1.32 -1.28
C ILE A 54 -5.91 0.36 -1.53
N TRP A 55 -6.47 0.37 -2.73
CA TRP A 55 -7.48 -0.59 -3.14
C TRP A 55 -7.21 -1.12 -4.55
N LEU A 56 -7.81 -2.28 -4.85
CA LEU A 56 -7.77 -2.90 -6.17
C LEU A 56 -9.14 -2.74 -6.85
N CYS A 57 -9.16 -2.08 -8.01
CA CYS A 57 -10.34 -1.84 -8.83
C CYS A 57 -10.73 -3.09 -9.65
N ASN A 58 -11.94 -3.08 -10.22
CA ASN A 58 -12.49 -4.19 -11.02
C ASN A 58 -11.73 -4.46 -12.32
N ASP A 59 -11.13 -3.42 -12.87
CA ASP A 59 -10.30 -3.43 -14.08
C ASP A 59 -8.87 -3.91 -13.81
N GLY A 60 -8.53 -4.25 -12.56
CA GLY A 60 -7.20 -4.65 -12.14
C GLY A 60 -6.27 -3.48 -11.84
N THR A 61 -6.73 -2.22 -11.93
CA THR A 61 -5.95 -1.06 -11.57
C THR A 61 -5.81 -0.96 -10.04
N MET A 62 -4.59 -0.73 -9.57
CA MET A 62 -4.33 -0.36 -8.18
C MET A 62 -4.34 1.15 -8.07
N VAL A 63 -5.11 1.66 -7.12
CA VAL A 63 -5.23 3.10 -6.86
C VAL A 63 -4.84 3.37 -5.42
N VAL A 64 -4.11 4.46 -5.22
CA VAL A 64 -3.66 4.94 -3.93
C VAL A 64 -4.30 6.31 -3.71
N GLU A 65 -5.11 6.38 -2.67
CA GLU A 65 -5.85 7.58 -2.27
C GLU A 65 -5.27 8.15 -0.97
N ARG A 66 -5.20 9.47 -0.88
CA ARG A 66 -4.89 10.20 0.35
C ARG A 66 -5.92 11.30 0.52
N ASP A 67 -6.55 11.35 1.70
CA ASP A 67 -7.54 12.38 2.07
C ASP A 67 -8.69 12.53 1.05
N GLY A 68 -9.08 11.44 0.37
CA GLY A 68 -10.14 11.44 -0.64
C GLY A 68 -9.70 11.75 -2.06
N GLU A 69 -8.40 12.03 -2.30
CA GLU A 69 -7.84 12.31 -3.62
C GLU A 69 -6.95 11.16 -4.10
N GLU A 70 -7.08 10.79 -5.38
CA GLU A 70 -6.15 9.87 -6.02
C GLU A 70 -4.77 10.53 -6.13
N VAL A 71 -3.77 9.86 -5.55
CA VAL A 71 -2.38 10.31 -5.57
C VAL A 71 -1.57 9.54 -6.60
N TRP A 72 -1.92 8.27 -6.81
CA TRP A 72 -1.25 7.41 -7.78
C TRP A 72 -2.20 6.31 -8.25
N SER A 73 -2.04 5.89 -9.51
CA SER A 73 -2.66 4.69 -10.03
C SER A 73 -1.72 3.94 -10.97
N SER A 74 -1.81 2.61 -10.96
CA SER A 74 -0.97 1.74 -11.79
C SER A 74 -1.22 1.87 -13.29
N ASN A 75 -2.25 2.64 -13.69
CA ASN A 75 -2.60 2.88 -15.09
C ASN A 75 -1.91 4.13 -15.66
N ASN A 76 -1.27 4.93 -14.79
CA ASN A 76 -0.61 6.19 -15.14
C ASN A 76 0.93 6.07 -15.09
N GLU A 77 1.48 4.85 -15.15
CA GLU A 77 2.93 4.55 -15.17
C GLU A 77 3.45 4.13 -16.55
#